data_AF-N8U113-F1
#
_entry.id   AF-N8U113-F1
#
_cell.length_a   1.000
_cell.length_b   1.000
_cell.length_c   1.000
_cell.angle_alpha   90.00
_cell.angle_beta   90.00
_cell.angle_gamma   90.00
#
_symmetry.space_group_name_H-M   'P 1'
#
loop_
_entity.id
_entity.type
_entity.pdbx_description
1 polymer ?
#
loop_
_entity_poly.entity_id
_entity_poly.type
_entity_poly.pdbx_seq_one_letter_code
_entity_poly.pdbx_strand_id
1 'polypeptide(L)' 'MTTKPIIHFAHANGVPSLVYRKLFDLLSENYQIIFVPLLGPDKR' A
#
# COMPACT_ATOMS: atom_id res chain seq x y z
N MET A 1 18.15 8.00 -14.22
CA MET A 1 16.95 8.12 -13.38
C MET A 1 17.06 7.06 -12.31
N THR A 2 17.20 7.43 -11.03
CA THR A 2 17.20 6.45 -9.94
C THR A 2 15.75 6.07 -9.64
N THR A 3 15.41 4.80 -9.84
CA THR A 3 14.09 4.27 -9.49
C THR A 3 13.94 4.30 -7.98
N LYS A 4 12.85 4.88 -7.47
CA LYS A 4 12.56 4.84 -6.02
C LYS A 4 12.47 3.38 -5.56
N PRO A 5 13.04 3.02 -4.40
CA PRO A 5 12.84 1.70 -3.81
C PRO A 5 11.36 1.43 -3.55
N ILE A 6 10.96 0.16 -3.67
CA ILE A 6 9.55 -0.25 -3.61
C ILE A 6 9.22 -0.81 -2.23
N ILE A 7 8.06 -0.44 -1.69
CA ILE A 7 7.47 -1.02 -0.48
C ILE A 7 6.08 -1.59 -0.82
N HIS A 8 5.83 -2.85 -0.44
CA HIS A 8 4.55 -3.52 -0.61
C HIS A 8 3.78 -3.57 0.72
N PHE A 9 2.51 -3.17 0.71
CA PHE A 9 1.61 -3.27 1.85
C PHE A 9 0.50 -4.29 1.59
N ALA A 10 0.32 -5.18 2.57
CA ALA A 10 -0.71 -6.22 2.58
C ALA A 10 -1.76 -5.97 3.69
N HIS A 11 -2.81 -6.76 3.66
CA HIS A 11 -3.83 -6.83 4.69
C HIS A 11 -3.28 -7.48 5.96
N ALA A 12 -3.78 -7.04 7.11
CA ALA A 12 -3.56 -7.72 8.38
C ALA A 12 -4.90 -7.91 9.09
N ASN A 13 -5.22 -9.12 9.53
CA ASN A 13 -6.42 -9.43 10.33
C ASN A 13 -7.74 -8.89 9.74
N GLY A 14 -7.90 -8.95 8.42
CA GLY A 14 -9.10 -8.44 7.73
C GLY A 14 -9.15 -6.92 7.54
N VAL A 15 -8.11 -6.19 7.96
CA VAL A 15 -8.03 -4.73 7.80
C VAL A 15 -7.42 -4.38 6.43
N PRO A 16 -8.10 -3.57 5.59
CA PRO A 16 -7.57 -3.02 4.34
C PRO A 16 -6.24 -2.29 4.53
N SER A 17 -5.29 -2.46 3.60
CA SER A 17 -4.02 -1.71 3.65
C SER A 17 -4.22 -0.18 3.60
N LEU A 18 -5.34 0.28 3.05
CA LEU A 18 -5.69 1.70 2.89
C LEU A 18 -5.86 2.44 4.23
N VAL A 19 -6.03 1.74 5.36
CA VAL A 19 -6.04 2.39 6.68
C VAL A 19 -4.72 3.12 6.98
N TYR A 20 -3.62 2.72 6.33
CA TYR A 20 -2.31 3.34 6.45
C TYR A 20 -2.08 4.49 5.45
N ARG A 21 -3.12 5.05 4.82
CA ARG A 21 -2.99 6.12 3.81
C ARG A 21 -2.08 7.27 4.28
N LYS A 22 -2.24 7.73 5.52
CA LYS A 22 -1.39 8.80 6.09
C LYS A 22 0.10 8.43 6.12
N LEU A 23 0.42 7.15 6.37
CA LEU A 23 1.79 6.64 6.30
C LEU A 23 2.28 6.54 4.84
N PHE A 24 1.41 6.11 3.92
CA PHE A 24 1.76 6.04 2.50
C PHE A 24 2.13 7.41 1.94
N ASP A 25 1.37 8.44 2.32
CA ASP A 25 1.62 9.82 1.90
C ASP A 25 3.04 10.26 2.30
N LEU A 26 3.42 10.02 3.55
CA LEU A 26 4.77 10.34 4.07
C LEU A 26 5.87 9.52 3.38
N LEU A 27 5.67 8.22 3.15
CA LEU A 27 6.68 7.37 2.53
C LEU A 27 6.82 7.61 1.01
N SER A 28 5.78 8.12 0.36
CA SER A 28 5.75 8.35 -1.10
C SER A 28 6.82 9.34 -1.59
N GLU A 29 7.33 10.19 -0.70
CA GLU A 29 8.44 11.11 -0.98
C GLU A 29 9.69 10.34 -1.42
N ASN A 30 10.01 9.23 -0.76
CA ASN A 30 11.24 8.47 -0.97
C ASN A 30 11.02 7.09 -1.62
N TYR A 31 9.81 6.54 -1.53
CA TYR A 31 9.48 5.18 -1.94
C TYR A 31 8.35 5.15 -2.96
N GLN A 32 8.34 4.11 -3.79
CA GLN A 32 7.16 3.71 -4.54
C GLN A 32 6.32 2.78 -3.66
N ILE A 33 5.09 3.17 -3.36
CA ILE A 33 4.17 2.41 -2.51
C ILE A 33 3.24 1.57 -3.39
N ILE A 34 3.20 0.26 -3.15
CA ILE A 34 2.26 -0.68 -3.77
C ILE A 34 1.40 -1.26 -2.65
N PHE A 35 0.08 -1.27 -2.82
CA PHE A 35 -0.85 -1.76 -1.80
C PHE A 35 -2.04 -2.48 -2.43
N VAL A 36 -2.60 -3.44 -1.71
CA VAL A 36 -3.83 -4.14 -2.13
C VAL A 36 -5.03 -3.49 -1.41
N PRO A 37 -5.96 -2.83 -2.12
CA PRO A 37 -7.04 -2.05 -1.50
C PRO A 37 -8.20 -2.89 -0.96
N LEU A 38 -8.43 -4.08 -1.51
CA LEU A 38 -9.58 -4.94 -1.21
C LEU A 38 -9.14 -6.23 -0.54
N LEU A 39 -9.83 -6.57 0.56
CA LEU A 39 -9.63 -7.85 1.25
C LEU A 39 -10.34 -8.96 0.45
N GLY A 40 -9.55 -9.83 -0.19
CA GLY A 40 -10.05 -10.96 -0.97
C GLY A 40 -10.31 -10.64 -2.44
N PRO A 41 -10.59 -11.65 -3.28
CA PRO A 41 -10.94 -11.44 -4.69
C PRO A 41 -12.25 -10.65 -4.74
N ASP A 42 -12.20 -9.48 -5.38
CA ASP A 42 -13.37 -8.68 -5.73
C ASP A 42 -14.43 -9.58 -6.38
N LYS A 43 -15.51 -9.89 -5.65
CA LYS A 43 -16.69 -10.57 -6.19
C LYS A 43 -17.67 -9.49 -6.64
N ARG A 44 -17.34 -8.75 -7.69
CA ARG A 44 -18.31 -7.97 -8.45
C ARG A 44 -18.72 -8.72 -9.70
#